data_AF-A0A542E6W2-F1
#
_entry.id   AF-A0A542E6W2-F1
#
_cell.length_a   1.000
_cell.length_b   1.000
_cell.length_c   1.000
_cell.angle_alpha   90.00
_cell.angle_beta   90.00
_cell.angle_gamma   90.00
#
_symmetry.space_group_name_H-M   'P 1'
#
loop_
_entity.id
_entity.type
_entity.pdbx_description
1 polymer ?
#
loop_
_entity_poly.entity_id
_entity_poly.type
_entity_poly.pdbx_seq_one_letter_code
_entity_poly.pdbx_strand_id
1 'polypeptide(L)'
;MDAGRSRAGRRLGVTASALGLALVGACTGSAATPSPASPTTTSPAAVSGSTTSSAPTSSAPTTATPTAAASITVTLPGAGPRRWSLAQLLALPRTTVTAADGSTVTAPTLATLTRYAGPARTGSPDSRLLVVYRVSGTGTGAAMTFTRAETEASVGDHPALITLTAAGRLDVVVPQDRTTGRSVLGVDAVDVRVVEVPAAPSPVPAPGSVEVDAGSSHRTVDVASLPRRDYALTRPGSATTRQQGARLADVLTAAGLSLDDATLVTVVGSTGQVAVLTGGEVREAQKEVGLSLAQDGRSLPRPQLVVGGDVGPARTVTSVTRVVVGS
;
A
#
# COMPACT_ATOMS: atom_id res chain seq x y z
N MET A 1 -63.82 21.39 29.74
CA MET A 1 -64.60 20.15 29.95
C MET A 1 -63.78 19.02 29.35
N ASP A 2 -63.46 18.06 30.22
CA ASP A 2 -62.91 16.70 30.05
C ASP A 2 -61.74 16.47 29.08
N ALA A 3 -60.52 16.14 29.53
CA ALA A 3 -60.04 15.05 30.40
C ALA A 3 -59.94 13.69 29.67
N GLY A 4 -58.70 13.19 29.56
CA GLY A 4 -58.39 11.84 29.07
C GLY A 4 -56.92 11.46 29.33
N ARG A 5 -56.63 11.06 30.57
CA ARG A 5 -55.35 10.51 31.06
C ARG A 5 -55.21 9.02 30.69
N SER A 6 -53.97 8.55 30.48
CA SER A 6 -53.38 7.33 31.11
C SER A 6 -51.90 7.21 30.70
N ARG A 7 -50.88 7.40 31.57
CA ARG A 7 -50.22 6.44 32.50
C ARG A 7 -49.92 5.08 31.86
N ALA A 8 -48.83 4.37 32.14
CA ALA A 8 -47.53 4.53 32.78
C ALA A 8 -46.86 3.13 32.65
N GLY A 9 -45.53 3.04 32.54
CA GLY A 9 -44.88 1.72 32.40
C GLY A 9 -43.37 1.73 32.59
N ARG A 10 -42.92 2.15 33.77
CA ARG A 10 -41.55 1.94 34.30
C ARG A 10 -41.31 0.44 34.52
N ARG A 11 -40.17 -0.10 34.08
CA ARG A 11 -39.37 -1.05 34.89
C ARG A 11 -37.87 -0.89 34.61
N LEU A 12 -37.17 -0.51 35.67
CA LEU A 12 -35.74 -0.69 35.88
C LEU A 12 -35.44 -2.19 36.05
N GLY A 13 -34.33 -2.63 35.48
CA GLY A 13 -33.69 -3.91 35.79
C GLY A 13 -32.18 -3.69 35.89
N VAL A 14 -31.72 -3.42 37.11
CA VAL A 14 -30.32 -3.49 37.52
C VAL A 14 -30.09 -4.90 38.04
N THR A 15 -29.07 -5.60 37.53
CA THR A 15 -28.38 -6.65 38.28
C THR A 15 -26.91 -6.67 37.88
N ALA A 16 -26.08 -6.76 38.92
CA ALA A 16 -24.63 -6.71 38.91
C ALA A 16 -24.01 -8.12 38.91
N SER A 17 -22.73 -8.15 38.53
CA SER A 17 -21.65 -9.00 39.03
C SER A 17 -21.75 -10.53 38.90
N ALA A 18 -20.77 -11.10 38.18
CA ALA A 18 -20.07 -12.30 38.63
C ALA A 18 -18.60 -12.26 38.19
N LEU A 19 -17.72 -12.29 39.19
CA LEU A 19 -16.30 -12.61 39.07
C LEU A 19 -16.11 -14.00 38.45
N GLY A 20 -15.03 -14.17 37.69
CA GLY A 20 -14.49 -15.46 37.26
C GLY A 20 -12.98 -15.37 37.10
N LEU A 21 -12.26 -15.46 38.23
CA LEU A 21 -10.81 -15.58 38.35
C LEU A 21 -10.47 -17.04 38.67
N ALA A 22 -9.73 -17.72 37.78
CA ALA A 22 -8.99 -18.98 38.00
C ALA A 22 -8.51 -19.48 36.61
N LEU A 23 -7.36 -20.12 36.38
CA LEU A 23 -6.29 -20.57 37.24
C LEU A 23 -5.03 -20.74 36.37
N VAL A 24 -3.89 -20.66 37.05
CA VAL A 24 -2.52 -20.99 36.70
C VAL A 24 -2.36 -22.30 35.90
N GLY A 25 -1.48 -22.29 34.91
CA GLY A 25 -0.97 -23.48 34.22
C GLY A 25 0.40 -23.21 33.61
N ALA A 26 1.43 -23.18 34.44
CA ALA A 26 2.83 -23.17 34.03
C ALA A 26 3.24 -24.58 33.57
N CYS A 27 3.74 -24.71 32.35
CA CYS A 27 4.52 -25.87 31.93
C CYS A 27 5.88 -25.38 31.46
N THR A 28 6.85 -25.49 32.36
CA THR A 28 8.28 -25.41 32.13
C THR A 28 8.73 -26.56 31.24
N GLY A 29 9.41 -26.25 30.14
CA GLY A 29 10.11 -27.21 29.29
C GLY A 29 11.47 -26.65 28.89
N SER A 30 12.41 -26.71 29.84
CA SER A 30 13.83 -26.43 29.64
C SER A 30 14.50 -27.67 29.06
N ALA A 31 15.18 -27.56 27.92
CA ALA A 31 16.15 -28.56 27.45
C ALA A 31 17.19 -27.92 26.52
N ALA A 32 18.32 -27.59 27.15
CA ALA A 32 19.70 -27.77 26.69
C ALA A 32 20.06 -27.62 25.18
N THR A 33 20.92 -26.62 24.94
CA THR A 33 22.00 -26.60 23.93
C THR A 33 22.78 -27.91 23.84
N PRO A 34 23.31 -28.23 22.64
CA PRO A 34 24.78 -28.17 22.52
C PRO A 34 25.28 -27.47 21.23
N SER A 35 26.24 -26.56 21.43
CA SER A 35 27.35 -26.25 20.51
C SER A 35 28.34 -27.41 20.59
N PRO A 36 28.91 -27.92 19.47
CA PRO A 36 30.14 -27.37 18.87
C PRO A 36 30.14 -27.58 17.33
N ALA A 37 31.11 -27.29 16.46
CA ALA A 37 32.52 -26.95 16.53
C ALA A 37 32.89 -26.24 15.21
N SER A 38 33.87 -25.34 15.25
CA SER A 38 34.62 -24.87 14.08
C SER A 38 35.51 -25.98 13.50
N PRO A 39 35.75 -25.99 12.18
CA PRO A 39 37.00 -26.52 11.64
C PRO A 39 37.87 -25.41 11.00
N THR A 40 39.04 -25.25 11.63
CA THR A 40 40.39 -25.15 11.06
C THR A 40 40.59 -24.77 9.59
N THR A 41 41.37 -23.70 9.44
CA THR A 41 42.28 -23.38 8.35
C THR A 41 43.10 -24.57 7.85
N THR A 42 43.22 -24.73 6.53
CA THR A 42 44.38 -25.40 5.92
C THR A 42 44.69 -24.75 4.57
N SER A 43 45.89 -24.19 4.49
CA SER A 43 46.54 -23.66 3.30
C SER A 43 47.49 -24.74 2.77
N PRO A 44 47.54 -24.98 1.45
CA PRO A 44 48.75 -25.53 0.85
C PRO A 44 49.28 -24.69 -0.32
N ALA A 45 50.57 -24.34 -0.13
CA ALA A 45 51.69 -24.39 -1.06
C ALA A 45 51.50 -24.06 -2.56
N ALA A 46 52.36 -23.11 -2.97
CA ALA A 46 52.76 -22.85 -4.34
C ALA A 46 53.32 -24.10 -5.04
N VAL A 47 52.91 -24.29 -6.30
CA VAL A 47 53.58 -25.16 -7.27
C VAL A 47 53.96 -24.30 -8.47
N SER A 48 55.27 -24.14 -8.67
CA SER A 48 55.86 -23.67 -9.91
C SER A 48 55.75 -24.75 -10.98
N GLY A 49 55.13 -24.41 -12.10
CA GLY A 49 55.09 -25.23 -13.31
C GLY A 49 55.22 -24.33 -14.54
N SER A 50 56.40 -24.30 -15.13
CA SER A 50 56.68 -23.71 -16.43
C SER A 50 56.23 -24.65 -17.55
N THR A 51 55.47 -24.16 -18.54
CA THR A 51 55.53 -24.68 -19.93
C THR A 51 54.82 -23.75 -20.93
N THR A 52 55.62 -23.32 -21.91
CA THR A 52 55.30 -23.08 -23.33
C THR A 52 54.05 -22.30 -23.75
N SER A 53 54.34 -21.04 -24.08
CA SER A 53 53.82 -20.19 -25.16
C SER A 53 52.99 -20.89 -26.26
N SER A 54 51.77 -20.39 -26.46
CA SER A 54 51.07 -20.37 -27.75
C SER A 54 50.19 -19.12 -27.73
N ALA A 55 50.50 -18.15 -28.59
CA ALA A 55 49.80 -16.87 -28.66
C ALA A 55 48.44 -17.02 -29.37
N PRO A 56 47.30 -16.73 -28.72
CA PRO A 56 46.07 -16.47 -29.44
C PRO A 56 46.07 -15.03 -29.96
N THR A 57 45.78 -14.89 -31.26
CA THR A 57 45.49 -13.61 -31.91
C THR A 57 44.33 -12.95 -31.17
N SER A 58 44.64 -11.82 -30.51
CA SER A 58 43.72 -11.08 -29.66
C SER A 58 42.73 -10.31 -30.54
N SER A 59 41.55 -10.89 -30.77
CA SER A 59 40.38 -10.12 -31.16
C SER A 59 40.02 -9.25 -29.97
N ALA A 60 40.29 -7.95 -30.07
CA ALA A 60 39.95 -6.98 -29.05
C ALA A 60 38.45 -7.13 -28.71
N PRO A 61 38.07 -7.34 -27.44
CA PRO A 61 36.67 -7.30 -27.06
C PRO A 61 36.17 -5.90 -27.38
N THR A 62 35.18 -5.82 -28.28
CA THR A 62 34.37 -4.63 -28.47
C THR A 62 33.93 -4.19 -27.09
N THR A 63 34.45 -3.05 -26.64
CA THR A 63 34.18 -2.51 -25.32
C THR A 63 32.70 -2.19 -25.30
N ALA A 64 31.90 -3.10 -24.75
CA ALA A 64 30.50 -2.85 -24.48
C ALA A 64 30.47 -1.57 -23.66
N THR A 65 29.83 -0.54 -24.24
CA THR A 65 29.61 0.73 -23.56
C THR A 65 29.07 0.40 -22.17
N PRO A 66 29.70 0.88 -21.08
CA PRO A 66 29.25 0.53 -19.74
C PRO A 66 27.79 0.97 -19.63
N THR A 67 26.88 0.00 -19.58
CA THR A 67 25.48 0.23 -19.23
C THR A 67 25.52 1.07 -17.96
N ALA A 68 25.03 2.31 -18.04
CA ALA A 68 25.10 3.25 -16.92
C ALA A 68 24.64 2.52 -15.65
N ALA A 69 25.50 2.51 -14.63
CA ALA A 69 25.25 1.73 -13.43
C ALA A 69 23.86 2.08 -12.87
N ALA A 70 23.04 1.07 -12.63
CA ALA A 70 21.67 1.25 -12.18
C ALA A 70 21.63 2.11 -10.90
N SER A 71 20.74 3.10 -10.89
CA SER A 71 20.63 4.05 -9.79
C SER A 71 19.21 4.60 -9.69
N ILE A 72 18.79 4.96 -8.48
CA ILE A 72 17.51 5.63 -8.23
C ILE A 72 17.78 7.01 -7.65
N THR A 73 17.08 8.02 -8.15
CA THR A 73 17.06 9.37 -7.57
C THR A 73 15.88 9.48 -6.62
N VAL A 74 16.13 9.73 -5.34
CA VAL A 74 15.11 9.93 -4.32
C VAL A 74 14.99 11.41 -3.99
N THR A 75 13.79 11.96 -4.14
CA THR A 75 13.47 13.33 -3.73
C THR A 75 12.58 13.27 -2.50
N LEU A 76 12.96 13.94 -1.42
CA LEU A 76 12.18 14.00 -0.18
C LEU A 76 11.59 15.40 0.03
N PRO A 77 10.46 15.55 0.73
CA PRO A 77 9.90 16.85 1.06
C PRO A 77 10.90 17.68 1.87
N GLY A 78 11.19 18.89 1.39
CA GLY A 78 12.13 19.81 2.05
C GLY A 78 13.60 19.39 1.95
N ALA A 79 13.95 18.41 1.11
CA ALA A 79 15.33 18.05 0.78
C ALA A 79 15.55 18.02 -0.73
N GLY A 80 16.78 18.26 -1.18
CA GLY A 80 17.15 18.11 -2.58
C GLY A 80 17.16 16.65 -3.04
N PRO A 81 17.16 16.40 -4.36
CA PRO A 81 17.26 15.05 -4.90
C PRO A 81 18.57 14.38 -4.51
N ARG A 82 18.51 13.11 -4.10
CA ARG A 82 19.66 12.29 -3.73
C ARG A 82 19.72 11.05 -4.59
N ARG A 83 20.86 10.83 -5.26
CA ARG A 83 21.09 9.64 -6.08
C ARG A 83 21.62 8.48 -5.23
N TRP A 84 21.03 7.31 -5.41
CA TRP A 84 21.38 6.05 -4.78
C TRP A 84 21.98 5.10 -5.82
N SER A 85 23.23 4.68 -5.62
CA SER A 85 23.88 3.70 -6.48
C SER A 85 23.37 2.29 -6.23
N LEU A 86 23.54 1.39 -7.19
CA LEU A 86 23.20 -0.03 -7.02
C LEU A 86 23.85 -0.64 -5.76
N ALA A 87 25.13 -0.34 -5.50
CA ALA A 87 25.83 -0.84 -4.32
C ALA A 87 25.17 -0.37 -3.01
N GLN A 88 24.72 0.90 -2.96
CA GLN A 88 24.01 1.43 -1.79
C GLN A 88 22.63 0.77 -1.62
N LEU A 89 21.91 0.53 -2.72
CA LEU A 89 20.61 -0.14 -2.69
C LEU A 89 20.73 -1.59 -2.20
N LEU A 90 21.75 -2.33 -2.66
CA LEU A 90 21.99 -3.71 -2.24
C LEU A 90 22.43 -3.84 -0.78
N ALA A 91 22.98 -2.78 -0.19
CA ALA A 91 23.35 -2.72 1.22
C ALA A 91 22.18 -2.40 2.15
N LEU A 92 21.01 -2.04 1.62
CA LEU A 92 19.83 -1.75 2.44
C LEU A 92 19.26 -3.03 3.10
N PRO A 93 18.66 -2.92 4.29
CA PRO A 93 17.89 -4.00 4.88
C PRO A 93 16.84 -4.55 3.90
N ARG A 94 16.74 -5.88 3.81
CA ARG A 94 15.83 -6.57 2.90
C ARG A 94 14.67 -7.20 3.68
N THR A 95 13.51 -7.21 3.05
CA THR A 95 12.30 -7.87 3.56
C THR A 95 11.94 -9.01 2.62
N THR A 96 11.55 -10.16 3.18
CA THR A 96 11.03 -11.30 2.42
C THR A 96 9.51 -11.28 2.49
N VAL A 97 8.87 -11.36 1.33
CA VAL A 97 7.41 -11.28 1.17
C VAL A 97 6.97 -12.45 0.30
N THR A 98 5.90 -13.14 0.71
CA THR A 98 5.24 -14.13 -0.14
C THR A 98 4.32 -13.40 -1.12
N ALA A 99 4.57 -13.58 -2.41
CA ALA A 99 3.78 -13.03 -3.50
C ALA A 99 2.42 -13.72 -3.63
N ALA A 100 1.51 -13.14 -4.42
CA ALA A 100 0.17 -13.65 -4.61
C ALA A 100 0.12 -15.04 -5.29
N ASP A 101 1.15 -15.40 -6.06
CA ASP A 101 1.32 -16.70 -6.69
C ASP A 101 2.00 -17.76 -5.78
N GLY A 102 2.32 -17.38 -4.53
CA GLY A 102 2.99 -18.23 -3.56
C GLY A 102 4.52 -18.21 -3.64
N SER A 103 5.12 -17.54 -4.62
CA SER A 103 6.57 -17.34 -4.68
C SER A 103 7.05 -16.38 -3.56
N THR A 104 8.34 -16.37 -3.27
CA THR A 104 8.93 -15.44 -2.28
C THR A 104 9.84 -14.44 -2.96
N VAL A 105 9.71 -13.17 -2.56
CA VAL A 105 10.53 -12.06 -3.06
C VAL A 105 11.27 -11.44 -1.88
N THR A 106 12.60 -11.34 -1.99
CA THR A 106 13.46 -10.71 -0.96
C THR A 106 14.13 -9.48 -1.53
N ALA A 107 13.80 -8.29 -1.02
CA ALA A 107 14.33 -7.03 -1.53
C ALA A 107 14.17 -5.89 -0.50
N PRO A 108 14.90 -4.77 -0.64
CA PRO A 108 14.61 -3.56 0.11
C PRO A 108 13.22 -3.03 -0.21
N THR A 109 12.52 -2.48 0.78
CA THR A 109 11.22 -1.80 0.56
C THR A 109 11.42 -0.33 0.19
N LEU A 110 10.42 0.29 -0.46
CA LEU A 110 10.40 1.74 -0.65
C LEU A 110 10.51 2.50 0.68
N ALA A 111 9.83 2.02 1.73
CA ALA A 111 9.91 2.63 3.06
C ALA A 111 11.35 2.59 3.62
N THR A 112 12.05 1.46 3.48
CA THR A 112 13.46 1.35 3.88
C THR A 112 14.34 2.33 3.11
N LEU A 113 14.20 2.39 1.78
CA LEU A 113 14.96 3.36 0.97
C LEU A 113 14.76 4.80 1.47
N THR A 114 13.51 5.21 1.68
CA THR A 114 13.20 6.59 2.09
C THR A 114 13.65 6.91 3.52
N ARG A 115 13.57 5.94 4.45
CA ARG A 115 14.10 6.10 5.81
C ARG A 115 15.61 6.36 5.80
N TYR A 116 16.36 5.70 4.92
CA TYR A 116 17.80 5.88 4.78
C TYR A 116 18.19 7.07 3.90
N ALA A 117 17.30 7.53 3.01
CA ALA A 117 17.45 8.78 2.26
C ALA A 117 17.52 10.00 3.17
N GLY A 118 16.83 9.95 4.31
CA GLY A 118 16.82 10.94 5.38
C GLY A 118 15.39 11.17 5.90
N PRO A 119 15.20 11.87 7.02
CA PRO A 119 13.87 12.26 7.43
C PRO A 119 13.27 13.22 6.40
N ALA A 120 12.04 12.94 5.94
CA ALA A 120 11.23 13.96 5.29
C ALA A 120 11.05 15.09 6.31
N ARG A 121 11.45 16.32 5.96
CA ARG A 121 11.25 17.46 6.85
C ARG A 121 9.80 17.91 6.70
N THR A 122 8.90 17.22 7.40
CA THR A 122 7.54 17.71 7.56
C THR A 122 7.60 18.83 8.59
N GLY A 123 7.28 20.06 8.17
CA GLY A 123 7.27 21.23 9.06
C GLY A 123 6.24 21.16 10.19
N SER A 124 5.43 20.09 10.25
CA SER A 124 4.37 19.90 11.23
C SER A 124 4.28 18.43 11.68
N PRO A 125 4.08 18.17 12.99
CA PRO A 125 3.73 16.86 13.54
C PRO A 125 2.25 16.48 13.34
N ASP A 126 1.54 17.14 12.43
CA ASP A 126 0.11 16.96 12.25
C ASP A 126 -0.24 15.56 11.71
N SER A 127 -1.12 14.88 12.44
CA SER A 127 -1.74 13.59 12.09
C SER A 127 -2.53 13.60 10.76
N ARG A 128 -2.77 14.78 10.19
CA ARG A 128 -3.45 14.97 8.89
C ARG A 128 -2.51 14.88 7.69
N LEU A 129 -1.25 14.48 7.86
CA LEU A 129 -0.31 14.39 6.76
C LEU A 129 -0.20 12.95 6.24
N LEU A 130 -0.45 12.76 4.95
CA LEU A 130 -0.26 11.50 4.24
C LEU A 130 1.05 11.52 3.45
N VAL A 131 1.87 10.49 3.64
CA VAL A 131 3.06 10.28 2.82
C VAL A 131 2.69 9.48 1.58
N VAL A 132 3.02 10.04 0.42
CA VAL A 132 2.74 9.51 -0.90
C VAL A 132 4.06 9.34 -1.65
N TYR A 133 4.28 8.20 -2.28
CA TYR A 133 5.48 7.86 -3.04
C TYR A 133 5.12 7.79 -4.51
N ARG A 134 5.59 8.74 -5.31
CA ARG A 134 5.50 8.68 -6.77
C ARG A 134 6.76 8.06 -7.33
N VAL A 135 6.65 6.85 -7.86
CA VAL A 135 7.75 6.09 -8.45
C VAL A 135 7.63 6.16 -9.96
N SER A 136 8.67 6.62 -10.65
CA SER A 136 8.72 6.66 -12.12
C SER A 136 9.84 5.77 -12.66
N GLY A 137 9.66 5.29 -13.89
CA GLY A 137 10.66 4.55 -14.62
C GLY A 137 10.89 5.07 -16.04
N THR A 138 12.11 4.83 -16.54
CA THR A 138 12.61 5.29 -17.86
C THR A 138 11.99 4.57 -19.06
N GLY A 139 11.42 3.38 -18.85
CA GLY A 139 11.03 2.49 -19.95
C GLY A 139 9.62 2.68 -20.50
N THR A 140 8.71 3.28 -19.73
CA THR A 140 7.27 3.30 -20.08
C THR A 140 6.59 4.65 -19.81
N GLY A 141 7.27 5.61 -19.19
CA GLY A 141 6.61 6.81 -18.66
C GLY A 141 5.59 6.51 -17.56
N ALA A 142 5.49 5.25 -17.12
CA ALA A 142 4.59 4.85 -16.06
C ALA A 142 5.11 5.41 -14.73
N ALA A 143 4.26 6.20 -14.08
CA ALA A 143 4.44 6.59 -12.71
C ALA A 143 3.36 5.89 -11.88
N MET A 144 3.78 5.28 -10.76
CA MET A 144 2.83 4.72 -9.79
C MET A 144 2.92 5.48 -8.49
N THR A 145 1.77 5.59 -7.85
CA THR A 145 1.62 6.21 -6.56
C THR A 145 1.37 5.14 -5.50
N PHE A 146 2.16 5.18 -4.44
CA PHE A 146 2.00 4.34 -3.25
C PHE A 146 1.74 5.22 -2.04
N THR A 147 0.97 4.73 -1.09
CA THR A 147 0.78 5.35 0.22
C THR A 147 1.68 4.68 1.26
N ARG A 148 1.83 5.32 2.42
CA ARG A 148 2.54 4.72 3.56
C ARG A 148 1.98 3.35 3.98
N ALA A 149 0.65 3.18 3.91
CA ALA A 149 0.01 1.90 4.19
C ALA A 149 0.46 0.76 3.25
N GLU A 150 1.03 1.11 2.10
CA GLU A 150 1.49 0.16 1.07
C GLU A 150 3.01 0.04 1.03
N THR A 151 3.73 0.83 1.81
CA THR A 151 5.20 0.77 1.86
C THR A 151 5.73 0.29 3.20
N GLU A 152 4.95 0.47 4.28
CA GLU A 152 5.32 0.07 5.63
C GLU A 152 4.51 -1.13 6.11
N ALA A 153 5.21 -2.26 6.33
CA ALA A 153 4.63 -3.50 6.88
C ALA A 153 3.92 -3.33 8.24
N SER A 154 4.27 -2.28 9.00
CA SER A 154 3.63 -1.95 10.27
C SER A 154 2.29 -1.20 10.12
N VAL A 155 1.97 -0.73 8.90
CA VAL A 155 0.76 0.06 8.60
C VAL A 155 -0.16 -0.73 7.66
N GLY A 156 0.37 -1.51 6.73
CA GLY A 156 -0.39 -2.44 5.90
C GLY A 156 0.45 -3.58 5.36
N ASP A 157 -0.17 -4.48 4.58
CA ASP A 157 0.40 -5.79 4.28
C ASP A 157 1.12 -5.88 2.92
N HIS A 158 1.15 -4.81 2.11
CA HIS A 158 1.57 -4.83 0.69
C HIS A 158 2.89 -4.11 0.38
N PRO A 159 4.02 -4.43 1.02
CA PRO A 159 5.24 -3.65 0.83
C PRO A 159 5.69 -3.62 -0.64
N ALA A 160 5.78 -2.41 -1.19
CA ALA A 160 6.44 -2.18 -2.48
C ALA A 160 7.95 -2.43 -2.35
N LEU A 161 8.47 -3.39 -3.13
CA LEU A 161 9.85 -3.86 -3.10
C LEU A 161 10.66 -3.35 -4.29
N ILE A 162 11.90 -2.95 -4.06
CA ILE A 162 12.86 -2.55 -5.10
C ILE A 162 13.66 -3.77 -5.50
N THR A 163 13.37 -4.33 -6.67
CA THR A 163 14.01 -5.54 -7.20
C THR A 163 15.04 -5.21 -8.26
N LEU A 164 16.02 -6.10 -8.43
CA LEU A 164 17.00 -6.05 -9.51
C LEU A 164 16.75 -7.23 -10.44
N THR A 165 16.52 -6.94 -11.71
CA THR A 165 16.37 -7.96 -12.75
C THR A 165 17.73 -8.56 -13.14
N ALA A 166 17.70 -9.73 -13.81
CA ALA A 166 18.91 -10.35 -14.37
C ALA A 166 19.65 -9.43 -15.37
N ALA A 167 18.93 -8.51 -16.03
CA ALA A 167 19.50 -7.52 -16.94
C ALA A 167 20.10 -6.29 -16.23
N GLY A 168 20.14 -6.27 -14.89
CA GLY A 168 20.65 -5.15 -14.11
C GLY A 168 19.72 -3.94 -14.01
N ARG A 169 18.46 -4.08 -14.45
CA ARG A 169 17.43 -3.04 -14.32
C ARG A 169 16.77 -3.08 -12.96
N LEU A 170 16.52 -1.92 -12.36
CA LEU A 170 15.77 -1.77 -11.11
C LEU A 170 14.28 -1.66 -11.42
N ASP A 171 13.47 -2.46 -10.75
CA ASP A 171 12.01 -2.44 -10.85
C ASP A 171 11.43 -2.23 -9.44
N VAL A 172 10.23 -1.65 -9.34
CA VAL A 172 9.44 -1.65 -8.11
C VAL A 172 8.26 -2.57 -8.31
N VAL A 173 8.14 -3.58 -7.46
CA VAL A 173 7.09 -4.60 -7.54
C VAL A 173 6.25 -4.60 -6.26
N VAL A 174 4.97 -4.93 -6.39
CA VAL A 174 4.07 -5.18 -5.25
C VAL A 174 3.73 -6.67 -5.27
N PRO A 175 4.49 -7.54 -4.58
CA PRO A 175 4.41 -8.99 -4.77
C PRO A 175 3.01 -9.58 -4.52
N GLN A 176 2.25 -8.95 -3.63
CA GLN A 176 0.92 -9.42 -3.22
C GLN A 176 -0.21 -8.83 -4.05
N ASP A 177 0.07 -7.90 -4.97
CA ASP A 177 -0.92 -7.47 -5.95
C ASP A 177 -1.08 -8.56 -7.03
N ARG A 178 -2.32 -8.98 -7.28
CA ARG A 178 -2.66 -9.96 -8.31
C ARG A 178 -2.64 -9.36 -9.72
N THR A 179 -2.61 -8.04 -9.83
CA THR A 179 -2.50 -7.31 -11.09
C THR A 179 -1.07 -6.82 -11.25
N THR A 180 -0.46 -7.10 -12.41
CA THR A 180 0.89 -6.59 -12.71
C THR A 180 0.90 -5.06 -12.91
N GLY A 181 -0.28 -4.45 -13.04
CA GLY A 181 -0.47 -3.03 -13.33
C GLY A 181 0.11 -2.07 -12.31
N ARG A 182 0.49 -2.50 -11.10
CA ARG A 182 1.11 -1.63 -10.07
C ARG A 182 2.63 -1.73 -9.98
N SER A 183 3.24 -2.63 -10.73
CA SER A 183 4.70 -2.72 -10.78
C SER A 183 5.26 -1.66 -11.74
N VAL A 184 6.29 -0.94 -11.33
CA VAL A 184 6.99 0.04 -12.15
C VAL A 184 8.28 -0.59 -12.65
N LEU A 185 8.45 -0.63 -13.97
CA LEU A 185 9.64 -1.19 -14.60
C LEU A 185 10.66 -0.08 -14.91
N GLY A 186 11.95 -0.37 -14.74
CA GLY A 186 13.03 0.55 -15.09
C GLY A 186 13.05 1.81 -14.22
N VAL A 187 12.80 1.65 -12.92
CA VAL A 187 12.71 2.71 -11.94
C VAL A 187 14.01 3.50 -11.88
N ASP A 188 13.88 4.82 -12.03
CA ASP A 188 14.98 5.77 -11.98
C ASP A 188 14.75 6.90 -10.98
N ALA A 189 13.50 7.14 -10.58
CA ALA A 189 13.16 8.17 -9.61
C ALA A 189 12.02 7.78 -8.65
N VAL A 190 12.16 8.24 -7.42
CA VAL A 190 11.16 8.17 -6.36
C VAL A 190 10.99 9.56 -5.78
N ASP A 191 9.83 10.15 -5.97
CA ASP A 191 9.43 11.45 -5.39
C ASP A 191 8.50 11.19 -4.21
N VAL A 192 8.95 11.54 -3.01
CA VAL A 192 8.16 11.43 -1.79
C VAL A 192 7.47 12.76 -1.55
N ARG A 193 6.15 12.73 -1.44
CA ARG A 193 5.32 13.89 -1.17
C ARG A 193 4.60 13.70 0.14
N VAL A 194 4.32 14.82 0.78
CA VAL A 194 3.46 14.89 1.96
C VAL A 194 2.25 15.69 1.55
N VAL A 195 1.09 15.04 1.57
CA VAL A 195 -0.18 15.59 1.16
C VAL A 195 -1.04 15.79 2.39
N GLU A 196 -1.70 16.93 2.49
CA GLU A 196 -2.66 17.16 3.57
C GLU A 196 -3.93 16.34 3.31
N VAL A 197 -4.36 15.60 4.32
CA VAL A 197 -5.61 14.86 4.33
C VAL A 197 -6.74 15.88 4.48
N PRO A 198 -7.65 15.95 3.51
CA PRO A 198 -8.82 16.80 3.63
C PRO A 198 -9.62 16.44 4.87
N ALA A 199 -10.02 17.45 5.65
CA ALA A 199 -10.92 17.22 6.78
C ALA A 199 -12.23 16.57 6.31
N ALA A 200 -12.83 15.75 7.16
CA ALA A 200 -14.18 15.25 6.91
C ALA A 200 -15.16 16.44 6.77
N PRO A 201 -16.14 16.34 5.87
CA PRO A 201 -17.04 17.43 5.58
C PRO A 201 -17.97 17.76 6.74
N SER A 202 -18.38 19.02 6.81
CA SER A 202 -19.36 19.54 7.78
C SER A 202 -20.37 20.43 7.05
N PRO A 203 -21.66 20.06 7.00
CA PRO A 203 -22.26 18.87 7.62
C PRO A 203 -21.84 17.56 6.92
N VAL A 204 -21.85 16.46 7.67
CA VAL A 204 -21.54 15.14 7.10
C VAL A 204 -22.66 14.72 6.13
N PRO A 205 -22.34 14.19 4.93
CA PRO A 205 -23.33 13.71 3.98
C PRO A 205 -24.31 12.70 4.56
N ALA A 206 -25.50 12.65 3.96
CA ALA A 206 -26.55 11.70 4.31
C ALA A 206 -26.07 10.24 4.19
N PRO A 207 -26.69 9.29 4.91
CA PRO A 207 -26.41 7.86 4.75
C PRO A 207 -26.46 7.44 3.28
N GLY A 208 -25.51 6.60 2.87
CA GLY A 208 -25.38 6.16 1.49
C GLY A 208 -24.87 7.20 0.48
N SER A 209 -24.55 8.42 0.90
CA SER A 209 -23.99 9.47 0.05
C SER A 209 -22.54 9.79 0.42
N VAL A 210 -21.80 10.35 -0.55
CA VAL A 210 -20.45 10.90 -0.35
C VAL A 210 -20.35 12.29 -0.93
N GLU A 211 -19.49 13.10 -0.32
CA GLU A 211 -19.03 14.35 -0.90
C GLU A 211 -17.90 14.08 -1.89
N VAL A 212 -17.92 14.73 -3.06
CA VAL A 212 -16.89 14.63 -4.08
C VAL A 212 -16.36 16.01 -4.40
N ASP A 213 -15.06 16.20 -4.24
CA ASP A 213 -14.37 17.46 -4.51
C ASP A 213 -13.35 17.33 -5.64
N ALA A 214 -13.30 18.36 -6.47
CA ALA A 214 -12.27 18.52 -7.50
C ALA A 214 -11.96 20.02 -7.68
N GLY A 215 -10.86 20.47 -7.08
CA GLY A 215 -10.51 21.89 -7.06
C GLY A 215 -11.60 22.74 -6.41
N SER A 216 -12.26 23.58 -7.21
CA SER A 216 -13.39 24.44 -6.75
C SER A 216 -14.77 23.79 -6.89
N SER A 217 -14.86 22.58 -7.47
CA SER A 217 -16.12 21.86 -7.62
C SER A 217 -16.36 20.98 -6.40
N HIS A 218 -17.57 21.05 -5.85
CA HIS A 218 -18.03 20.31 -4.69
C HIS A 218 -19.42 19.74 -4.98
N ARG A 219 -19.60 18.42 -4.85
CA ARG A 219 -20.89 17.76 -5.13
C ARG A 219 -21.15 16.62 -4.17
N THR A 220 -22.39 16.50 -3.72
CA THR A 220 -22.86 15.30 -3.01
C THR A 220 -23.39 14.29 -4.02
N VAL A 221 -22.90 13.06 -3.97
CA VAL A 221 -23.35 11.96 -4.82
C VAL A 221 -24.05 10.90 -3.96
N ASP A 222 -25.28 10.56 -4.33
CA ASP A 222 -26.01 9.44 -3.73
C ASP A 222 -25.53 8.12 -4.34
N VAL A 223 -24.63 7.43 -3.63
CA VAL A 223 -24.05 6.15 -4.05
C VAL A 223 -25.13 5.07 -4.15
N ALA A 224 -26.19 5.16 -3.35
CA ALA A 224 -27.26 4.17 -3.32
C ALA A 224 -28.11 4.16 -4.60
N SER A 225 -28.13 5.28 -5.33
CA SER A 225 -28.84 5.45 -6.61
C SER A 225 -28.08 4.90 -7.82
N LEU A 226 -26.79 4.58 -7.67
CA LEU A 226 -25.92 4.14 -8.77
C LEU A 226 -26.01 2.63 -9.00
N PRO A 227 -25.63 2.14 -10.21
CA PRO A 227 -25.60 0.72 -10.51
C PRO A 227 -24.75 -0.07 -9.51
N ARG A 228 -25.34 -1.14 -8.95
CA ARG A 228 -24.66 -1.99 -7.97
C ARG A 228 -23.83 -3.07 -8.66
N ARG A 229 -22.68 -3.35 -8.07
CA ARG A 229 -21.78 -4.46 -8.39
C ARG A 229 -21.50 -5.22 -7.11
N ASP A 230 -21.25 -6.51 -7.27
CA ASP A 230 -20.68 -7.32 -6.21
C ASP A 230 -19.16 -7.25 -6.29
N TYR A 231 -18.51 -7.21 -5.13
CA TYR A 231 -17.06 -7.24 -4.97
C TYR A 231 -16.70 -8.37 -4.01
N ALA A 232 -15.54 -8.99 -4.21
CA ALA A 232 -15.01 -9.97 -3.28
C ALA A 232 -13.76 -9.42 -2.57
N LEU A 233 -13.82 -9.37 -1.24
CA LEU A 233 -12.66 -8.98 -0.43
C LEU A 233 -12.15 -10.20 0.35
N THR A 234 -10.97 -10.70 -0.02
CA THR A 234 -10.28 -11.79 0.67
C THR A 234 -9.11 -11.24 1.47
N ARG A 235 -9.08 -11.48 2.78
CA ARG A 235 -7.90 -11.19 3.60
C ARG A 235 -7.07 -12.46 3.78
N PRO A 236 -5.73 -12.38 3.87
CA PRO A 236 -4.90 -13.51 4.28
C PRO A 236 -5.43 -14.17 5.55
N GLY A 237 -5.53 -15.50 5.53
CA GLY A 237 -5.99 -16.28 6.69
C GLY A 237 -7.44 -16.01 7.13
N SER A 238 -8.24 -15.30 6.32
CA SER A 238 -9.64 -14.99 6.63
C SER A 238 -10.58 -15.45 5.53
N ALA A 239 -11.86 -15.60 5.87
CA ALA A 239 -12.91 -15.83 4.89
C ALA A 239 -13.06 -14.64 3.94
N THR A 240 -13.36 -14.94 2.67
CA THR A 240 -13.76 -13.92 1.69
C THR A 240 -15.10 -13.31 2.11
N THR A 241 -15.15 -11.99 2.20
CA THR A 241 -16.40 -11.24 2.45
C THR A 241 -16.97 -10.76 1.12
N ARG A 242 -18.30 -10.83 0.99
CA ARG A 242 -19.02 -10.30 -0.18
C ARG A 242 -19.40 -8.85 0.11
N GLN A 243 -19.07 -7.98 -0.82
CA GLN A 243 -19.36 -6.55 -0.75
C GLN A 243 -20.30 -6.20 -1.90
N GLN A 244 -21.15 -5.18 -1.73
CA GLN A 244 -22.05 -4.74 -2.79
C GLN A 244 -22.21 -3.22 -2.79
N GLY A 245 -22.00 -2.58 -3.95
CA GLY A 245 -22.13 -1.13 -4.08
C GLY A 245 -21.75 -0.59 -5.46
N ALA A 246 -21.56 0.72 -5.58
CA ALA A 246 -21.27 1.37 -6.86
C ALA A 246 -19.77 1.38 -7.16
N ARG A 247 -19.39 1.40 -8.45
CA ARG A 247 -17.98 1.59 -8.82
C ARG A 247 -17.55 3.00 -8.48
N LEU A 248 -16.30 3.17 -8.04
CA LEU A 248 -15.79 4.51 -7.74
C LEU A 248 -15.75 5.39 -9.01
N ALA A 249 -15.47 4.82 -10.17
CA ALA A 249 -15.55 5.51 -11.45
C ALA A 249 -16.97 6.06 -11.76
N ASP A 250 -18.02 5.31 -11.42
CA ASP A 250 -19.40 5.73 -11.64
C ASP A 250 -19.79 6.87 -10.69
N VAL A 251 -19.31 6.83 -9.44
CA VAL A 251 -19.48 7.91 -8.46
C VAL A 251 -18.84 9.19 -8.95
N LEU A 252 -17.61 9.12 -9.47
CA LEU A 252 -16.90 10.28 -10.01
C LEU A 252 -17.55 10.81 -11.29
N THR A 253 -18.04 9.93 -12.15
CA THR A 253 -18.80 10.30 -13.35
C THR A 253 -20.11 11.00 -12.97
N ALA A 254 -20.82 10.53 -11.96
CA ALA A 254 -22.02 11.19 -11.43
C ALA A 254 -21.72 12.57 -10.80
N ALA A 255 -20.51 12.76 -10.25
CA ALA A 255 -20.00 14.07 -9.85
C ALA A 255 -19.59 14.97 -11.03
N GLY A 256 -19.66 14.49 -12.27
CA GLY A 256 -19.26 15.23 -13.47
C GLY A 256 -17.75 15.28 -13.70
N LEU A 257 -17.00 14.33 -13.14
CA LEU A 257 -15.55 14.27 -13.25
C LEU A 257 -15.11 13.20 -14.26
N SER A 258 -14.06 13.51 -15.01
CA SER A 258 -13.34 12.56 -15.86
C SER A 258 -11.91 12.45 -15.35
N LEU A 259 -11.44 11.24 -15.12
CA LEU A 259 -10.10 10.97 -14.63
C LEU A 259 -9.16 10.66 -15.79
N ASP A 260 -7.97 11.25 -15.75
CA ASP A 260 -6.80 10.70 -16.43
C ASP A 260 -6.08 9.68 -15.52
N ASP A 261 -5.11 8.95 -16.06
CA ASP A 261 -4.45 7.87 -15.31
C ASP A 261 -3.58 8.38 -14.15
N ALA A 262 -3.08 9.61 -14.24
CA ALA A 262 -2.15 10.20 -13.27
C ALA A 262 -2.85 10.93 -12.12
N THR A 263 -4.14 11.23 -12.27
CA THR A 263 -4.94 11.96 -11.28
C THR A 263 -4.99 11.19 -9.97
N LEU A 264 -4.70 11.85 -8.84
CA LEU A 264 -4.87 11.24 -7.53
C LEU A 264 -6.32 11.35 -7.07
N VAL A 265 -6.82 10.26 -6.49
CA VAL A 265 -8.14 10.15 -5.89
C VAL A 265 -7.96 9.75 -4.42
N THR A 266 -8.24 10.69 -3.52
CA THR A 266 -8.14 10.51 -2.08
C THR A 266 -9.52 10.21 -1.50
N VAL A 267 -9.69 9.07 -0.85
CA VAL A 267 -10.95 8.66 -0.21
C VAL A 267 -10.79 8.78 1.30
N VAL A 268 -11.72 9.50 1.95
CA VAL A 268 -11.65 9.84 3.36
C VAL A 268 -12.86 9.28 4.10
N GLY A 269 -12.59 8.58 5.20
CA GLY A 269 -13.57 8.06 6.14
C GLY A 269 -13.85 9.03 7.28
N SER A 270 -15.01 8.88 7.92
CA SER A 270 -15.44 9.74 9.03
C SER A 270 -14.51 9.71 10.25
N THR A 271 -13.69 8.67 10.39
CA THR A 271 -12.72 8.49 11.48
C THR A 271 -11.32 9.00 11.13
N GLY A 272 -11.14 9.64 9.98
CA GLY A 272 -9.82 10.08 9.49
C GLY A 272 -9.02 8.98 8.78
N GLN A 273 -9.63 7.82 8.50
CA GLN A 273 -9.04 6.83 7.60
C GLN A 273 -8.95 7.38 6.17
N VAL A 274 -7.84 7.10 5.50
CA VAL A 274 -7.58 7.61 4.14
C VAL A 274 -6.99 6.52 3.27
N ALA A 275 -7.42 6.49 2.01
CA ALA A 275 -6.75 5.77 0.94
C ALA A 275 -6.50 6.73 -0.23
N VAL A 276 -5.39 6.54 -0.94
CA VAL A 276 -5.12 7.23 -2.19
C VAL A 276 -5.01 6.21 -3.30
N LEU A 277 -5.66 6.53 -4.41
CA LEU A 277 -5.73 5.76 -5.62
C LEU A 277 -5.31 6.64 -6.79
N THR A 278 -4.82 6.05 -7.86
CA THR A 278 -4.65 6.73 -9.15
C THR A 278 -5.92 6.63 -9.99
N GLY A 279 -6.10 7.58 -10.91
CA GLY A 279 -7.24 7.54 -11.82
C GLY A 279 -7.21 6.30 -12.72
N GLY A 280 -6.02 5.82 -13.06
CA GLY A 280 -5.82 4.55 -13.79
C GLY A 280 -6.38 3.37 -13.00
N GLU A 281 -6.08 3.27 -11.70
CA GLU A 281 -6.63 2.23 -10.82
C GLU A 281 -8.15 2.30 -10.71
N VAL A 282 -8.71 3.51 -10.64
CA VAL A 282 -10.17 3.71 -10.53
C VAL A 282 -10.90 3.33 -11.82
N ARG A 283 -10.27 3.53 -12.99
CA ARG A 283 -10.84 3.25 -14.31
C ARG A 283 -10.66 1.81 -14.76
N GLU A 284 -9.62 1.14 -14.28
CA GLU A 284 -9.28 -0.22 -14.71
C GLU A 284 -10.43 -1.18 -14.42
N ALA A 285 -11.14 -1.62 -15.48
CA ALA A 285 -12.37 -2.39 -15.33
C ALA A 285 -12.19 -3.74 -14.64
N GLN A 286 -10.95 -4.26 -14.65
CA GLN A 286 -10.53 -5.49 -13.97
C GLN A 286 -10.21 -5.28 -12.48
N LYS A 287 -9.97 -4.04 -12.05
CA LYS A 287 -9.87 -3.71 -10.63
C LYS A 287 -11.25 -3.39 -10.10
N GLU A 288 -11.67 -4.18 -9.11
CA GLU A 288 -12.97 -3.98 -8.47
C GLU A 288 -12.87 -2.84 -7.44
N VAL A 289 -12.68 -1.60 -7.89
CA VAL A 289 -12.66 -0.42 -7.01
C VAL A 289 -14.06 0.15 -6.87
N GLY A 290 -14.61 0.13 -5.65
CA GLY A 290 -15.99 0.51 -5.41
C GLY A 290 -16.27 1.05 -4.01
N LEU A 291 -17.41 1.70 -3.89
CA LEU A 291 -17.99 2.12 -2.63
C LEU A 291 -19.13 1.16 -2.26
N SER A 292 -18.81 0.21 -1.38
CA SER A 292 -19.73 -0.80 -0.87
C SER A 292 -20.74 -0.19 0.10
N LEU A 293 -22.01 -0.53 -0.07
CA LEU A 293 -23.12 -0.19 0.82
C LEU A 293 -23.66 -1.42 1.56
N ALA A 294 -23.13 -2.61 1.29
CA ALA A 294 -23.49 -3.81 2.01
C ALA A 294 -22.33 -4.79 2.10
N GLN A 295 -22.15 -5.40 3.27
CA GLN A 295 -21.20 -6.47 3.51
C GLN A 295 -21.94 -7.73 3.98
N ASP A 296 -21.72 -8.85 3.29
CA ASP A 296 -22.31 -10.15 3.61
C ASP A 296 -23.85 -10.07 3.77
N GLY A 297 -24.49 -9.28 2.90
CA GLY A 297 -25.93 -9.03 2.90
C GLY A 297 -26.42 -8.01 3.95
N ARG A 298 -25.54 -7.50 4.82
CA ARG A 298 -25.88 -6.47 5.81
C ARG A 298 -25.64 -5.08 5.24
N SER A 299 -26.65 -4.22 5.31
CA SER A 299 -26.54 -2.83 4.90
C SER A 299 -25.54 -2.07 5.77
N LEU A 300 -24.73 -1.23 5.13
CA LEU A 300 -23.82 -0.31 5.78
C LEU A 300 -24.46 1.09 5.81
N PRO A 301 -24.44 1.80 6.96
CA PRO A 301 -25.02 3.13 7.06
C PRO A 301 -24.27 4.17 6.22
N ARG A 302 -22.98 3.92 5.95
CA ARG A 302 -22.13 4.73 5.10
C ARG A 302 -21.34 3.83 4.16
N PRO A 303 -20.96 4.34 2.97
CA PRO A 303 -20.18 3.54 2.05
C PRO A 303 -18.82 3.15 2.64
N GLN A 304 -18.29 2.02 2.19
CA GLN A 304 -16.96 1.54 2.50
C GLN A 304 -16.17 1.41 1.21
N LEU A 305 -14.96 1.96 1.15
CA LEU A 305 -14.07 1.74 0.02
C LEU A 305 -13.61 0.29 0.00
N VAL A 306 -13.80 -0.36 -1.14
CA VAL A 306 -13.31 -1.70 -1.43
C VAL A 306 -12.43 -1.61 -2.66
N VAL A 307 -11.25 -2.23 -2.57
CA VAL A 307 -10.28 -2.31 -3.67
C VAL A 307 -10.06 -3.79 -3.97
N GLY A 308 -10.67 -4.27 -5.04
CA GLY A 308 -10.53 -5.66 -5.49
C GLY A 308 -9.09 -5.97 -5.91
N GLY A 309 -8.63 -7.17 -5.57
CA GLY A 309 -7.24 -7.59 -5.81
C GLY A 309 -6.29 -7.32 -4.64
N ASP A 310 -6.67 -6.44 -3.70
CA ASP A 310 -5.87 -6.20 -2.50
C ASP A 310 -5.97 -7.38 -1.53
N VAL A 311 -4.81 -7.82 -1.06
CA VAL A 311 -4.65 -8.91 -0.08
C VAL A 311 -4.67 -8.32 1.33
N GLY A 312 -5.84 -7.97 1.87
CA GLY A 312 -5.99 -7.40 3.23
C GLY A 312 -6.71 -6.03 3.26
N PRO A 313 -6.88 -5.41 4.44
CA PRO A 313 -7.63 -4.17 4.59
C PRO A 313 -6.81 -2.89 4.35
N ALA A 314 -5.57 -2.97 3.85
CA ALA A 314 -4.61 -1.86 3.85
C ALA A 314 -5.15 -0.56 3.24
N ARG A 315 -5.99 -0.65 2.20
CA ARG A 315 -6.66 0.49 1.56
C ARG A 315 -8.18 0.52 1.75
N THR A 316 -8.70 -0.35 2.60
CA THR A 316 -10.14 -0.33 2.95
C THR A 316 -10.42 0.87 3.85
N VAL A 317 -11.22 1.81 3.37
CA VAL A 317 -11.68 2.96 4.16
C VAL A 317 -13.11 2.70 4.60
N THR A 318 -13.34 2.68 5.91
CA THR A 318 -14.69 2.51 6.47
C THR A 318 -15.38 3.85 6.65
N SER A 319 -16.72 3.85 6.59
CA SER A 319 -17.55 5.04 6.79
C SER A 319 -17.11 6.24 5.93
N VAL A 320 -16.92 6.00 4.63
CA VAL A 320 -16.53 7.01 3.64
C VAL A 320 -17.51 8.17 3.68
N THR A 321 -16.97 9.38 3.77
CA THR A 321 -17.73 10.63 3.75
C THR A 321 -17.31 11.53 2.60
N ARG A 322 -16.07 11.40 2.11
CA ARG A 322 -15.50 12.33 1.12
C ARG A 322 -14.57 11.62 0.15
N VAL A 323 -14.57 12.08 -1.10
CA VAL A 323 -13.65 11.71 -2.17
C VAL A 323 -13.08 13.00 -2.77
N VAL A 324 -11.76 13.12 -2.85
CA VAL A 324 -11.09 14.32 -3.36
C VAL A 324 -10.24 13.94 -4.57
N VAL A 325 -10.35 14.71 -5.64
CA VAL A 325 -9.70 14.46 -6.93
C VAL A 325 -8.73 15.60 -7.26
N GLY A 326 -7.52 15.25 -7.67
CA GLY A 326 -6.51 16.22 -8.15
C GLY A 326 -5.59 16.80 -7.06
N SER A 327 -5.41 16.10 -5.94
CA SER A 327 -4.44 16.44 -4.88
C SER A 327 -2.99 16.18 -5.30
#